data_AF-A0AAE0UG50-F1
#
_entry.id   AF-A0AAE0UG50-F1
#
_cell.length_a   1.000
_cell.length_b   1.000
_cell.length_c   1.000
_cell.angle_alpha   90.00
_cell.angle_beta   90.00
_cell.angle_gamma   90.00
#
_symmetry.space_group_name_H-M   'P 1'
#
loop_
_entity.id
_entity.type
_entity.pdbx_description
1 polymer ?
#
loop_
_entity_poly.entity_id
_entity_poly.type
_entity_poly.pdbx_seq_one_letter_code
_entity_poly.pdbx_strand_id
1 'polypeptide(L)'
;MLAEYEEDEEHSYRRAQEAFEKRELERAGGGKRVTVGGGSVRESYADLEGEPFFSYEEYTRYRELKSRDLYKLYHQLLAEPEIKDVELKGDVKGAFEDEDEWEDMNSYDKWVVQLFHREVVDMFGGLTVVDKALLPIGLMNMLRQSRFQWQG
;
A
#
# COMPACT_ATOMS: atom_id res chain seq x y z
N MET A 1 0.72 -11.98 22.30
CA MET A 1 0.15 -11.37 21.08
C MET A 1 -1.20 -10.70 21.33
N LEU A 2 -2.32 -11.41 21.60
CA LEU A 2 -3.59 -10.73 21.94
C LEU A 2 -3.63 -10.18 23.37
N ALA A 3 -3.31 -11.00 24.37
CA ALA A 3 -3.29 -10.55 25.77
C ALA A 3 -2.29 -9.40 26.03
N GLU A 4 -1.12 -9.48 25.40
CA GLU A 4 -0.09 -8.42 25.44
C GLU A 4 -0.60 -7.10 24.83
N TYR A 5 -1.38 -7.18 23.76
CA TYR A 5 -2.00 -6.01 23.14
C TYR A 5 -3.09 -5.38 24.04
N GLU A 6 -3.91 -6.21 24.67
CA GLU A 6 -4.94 -5.75 25.62
C GLU A 6 -4.30 -5.05 26.83
N GLU A 7 -3.21 -5.60 27.38
CA GLU A 7 -2.42 -4.99 28.45
C GLU A 7 -1.83 -3.63 28.02
N ASP A 8 -1.20 -3.57 26.84
CA ASP A 8 -0.65 -2.33 26.28
C ASP A 8 -1.74 -1.26 26.09
N GLU A 9 -2.94 -1.66 25.68
CA GLU A 9 -4.08 -0.77 25.49
C GLU A 9 -4.59 -0.20 26.83
N GLU A 10 -4.65 -1.01 27.89
CA GLU A 10 -4.93 -0.54 29.25
C GLU A 10 -3.85 0.41 29.77
N HIS A 11 -2.57 0.15 29.49
CA HIS A 11 -1.47 1.05 29.83
C HIS A 11 -1.55 2.38 29.07
N SER A 12 -1.94 2.35 27.79
CA SER A 12 -2.17 3.56 26.99
C SER A 12 -3.33 4.39 27.55
N TYR A 13 -4.45 3.73 27.90
CA TYR A 13 -5.60 4.37 28.51
C TYR A 13 -5.23 5.08 29.82
N ARG A 14 -4.57 4.38 30.75
CA ARG A 14 -4.14 4.94 32.03
C ARG A 14 -3.25 6.16 31.86
N ARG A 15 -2.24 6.09 30.98
CA ARG A 15 -1.35 7.23 30.70
C ARG A 15 -2.11 8.43 30.14
N ALA A 16 -3.07 8.19 29.25
CA ALA A 16 -3.88 9.26 28.67
C ALA A 16 -4.81 9.90 29.70
N GLN A 17 -5.41 9.09 30.57
CA GLN A 17 -6.26 9.56 31.67
C GLN A 17 -5.46 10.39 32.68
N GLU A 18 -4.31 9.90 33.14
CA GLU A 18 -3.43 10.63 34.06
C GLU A 18 -2.97 11.98 33.47
N ALA A 19 -2.63 12.01 32.18
CA ALA A 19 -2.25 13.24 31.49
C ALA A 19 -3.41 14.24 31.38
N PHE A 20 -4.63 13.75 31.16
CA PHE A 20 -5.84 14.58 31.13
C PHE A 20 -6.12 15.20 32.50
N GLU A 21 -6.14 14.37 33.56
CA GLU A 21 -6.39 14.83 34.93
C GLU A 21 -5.35 15.84 35.39
N LYS A 22 -4.06 15.58 35.11
CA LYS A 22 -2.98 16.54 35.39
C LYS A 22 -3.22 17.89 34.71
N ARG A 23 -3.63 17.88 33.44
CA ARG A 23 -3.89 19.09 32.66
C ARG A 23 -5.12 19.86 33.17
N GLU A 24 -6.16 19.16 33.61
CA GLU A 24 -7.34 19.78 34.22
C GLU A 24 -7.02 20.39 35.59
N LEU A 25 -6.16 19.75 36.40
CA LEU A 25 -5.64 20.33 37.64
C LEU A 25 -4.83 21.60 37.38
N GLU A 26 -3.95 21.61 36.37
CA GLU A 26 -3.20 22.80 35.96
C GLU A 26 -4.13 23.93 35.47
N ARG A 27 -5.23 23.58 34.80
CA ARG A 27 -6.27 24.52 34.34
C ARG A 27 -7.05 25.12 35.50
N ALA A 28 -7.46 24.29 36.47
CA ALA A 28 -8.15 24.73 37.68
C ALA A 28 -7.26 25.59 38.59
N GLY A 29 -5.95 25.35 38.60
CA GLY A 29 -4.95 26.12 39.34
C GLY A 29 -4.60 27.49 38.74
N GLY A 30 -5.30 27.97 37.71
CA GLY A 30 -5.05 29.28 37.09
C GLY A 30 -3.91 29.30 36.08
N GLY A 31 -3.51 28.15 35.54
CA GLY A 31 -2.49 28.02 34.50
C GLY A 31 -2.79 28.90 33.29
N LYS A 32 -1.86 29.81 32.97
CA LYS A 32 -1.99 30.79 31.87
C LYS A 32 -2.15 30.04 30.54
N ARG A 33 -3.25 30.30 29.80
CA ARG A 33 -3.41 29.81 28.41
C ARG A 33 -2.25 30.37 27.59
N VAL A 34 -1.26 29.56 27.25
CA VAL A 34 -0.23 29.94 26.27
C VAL A 34 -0.92 29.98 24.91
N THR A 35 -1.37 31.17 24.51
CA THR A 35 -1.70 31.46 23.11
C THR A 35 -0.38 31.63 22.38
N VAL A 36 0.11 30.54 21.78
CA VAL A 36 1.18 30.65 20.78
C VAL A 36 0.55 31.33 19.57
N GLY A 37 0.96 32.57 19.33
CA GLY A 37 0.53 33.34 18.16
C GLY A 37 0.99 32.64 16.88
N GLY A 38 0.06 32.49 15.94
CA GLY A 38 0.28 31.86 14.64
C GLY A 38 -0.98 31.11 14.23
N GLY A 39 -1.66 31.60 13.20
CA GLY A 39 -2.99 31.15 12.79
C GLY A 39 -3.09 29.64 12.56
N SER A 40 -3.60 28.95 13.57
CA SER A 40 -4.29 27.68 13.42
C SER A 40 -5.65 27.91 14.07
N VAL A 41 -6.72 27.70 13.32
CA VAL A 41 -8.06 27.60 13.88
C VAL A 41 -7.99 26.44 14.86
N ARG A 42 -7.72 26.76 16.13
CA ARG A 42 -7.87 25.82 17.23
C ARG A 42 -9.36 25.53 17.22
N GLU A 43 -9.74 24.39 16.66
CA GLU A 43 -11.08 23.84 16.82
C GLU A 43 -11.37 23.89 18.31
N SER A 44 -12.18 24.88 18.64
CA SER A 44 -12.57 25.17 20.00
C SER A 44 -13.63 24.14 20.29
N TYR A 45 -13.23 22.97 20.79
CA TYR A 45 -14.13 21.95 21.33
C TYR A 45 -14.76 22.47 22.63
N ALA A 46 -15.52 23.56 22.53
CA ALA A 46 -16.17 24.25 23.64
C ALA A 46 -17.27 23.38 24.25
N ASP A 47 -17.87 22.52 23.44
CA ASP A 47 -18.81 21.47 23.82
C ASP A 47 -18.17 20.38 24.70
N LEU A 48 -16.84 20.26 24.69
CA LEU A 48 -16.09 19.29 25.50
C LEU A 48 -15.36 19.94 26.70
N GLU A 49 -15.60 21.23 26.98
CA GLU A 49 -14.98 21.88 28.15
C GLU A 49 -15.66 21.43 29.45
N GLY A 50 -14.88 20.79 30.34
CA GLY A 50 -15.37 20.32 31.64
C GLY A 50 -15.97 18.91 31.61
N GLU A 51 -16.03 18.27 30.45
CA GLU A 51 -16.42 16.87 30.33
C GLU A 51 -15.34 15.95 30.92
N PRO A 52 -15.72 14.81 31.53
CA PRO A 52 -14.78 13.84 32.07
C PRO A 52 -13.96 13.19 30.94
N PHE A 53 -12.85 12.56 31.31
CA PHE A 53 -12.12 11.71 30.37
C PHE A 53 -13.01 10.55 29.89
N PHE A 54 -12.82 10.13 28.64
CA PHE A 54 -13.58 9.04 28.03
C PHE A 54 -13.53 7.76 28.87
N SER A 55 -14.61 6.96 28.83
CA SER A 55 -14.58 5.60 29.37
C SER A 55 -13.60 4.71 28.60
N TYR A 56 -13.18 3.58 29.19
CA TYR A 56 -12.31 2.63 28.49
C TYR A 56 -12.96 2.08 27.20
N GLU A 57 -14.26 1.76 27.23
CA GLU A 57 -14.98 1.28 26.05
C GLU A 57 -15.01 2.33 24.93
N GLU A 58 -15.22 3.61 25.25
CA GLU A 58 -15.19 4.68 24.26
C GLU A 58 -13.77 4.96 23.75
N TYR A 59 -12.78 4.92 24.63
CA TYR A 59 -11.37 5.13 24.28
C TYR A 59 -10.89 4.07 23.29
N THR A 60 -11.36 2.83 23.45
CA THR A 60 -10.99 1.68 22.61
C THR A 60 -11.89 1.49 21.40
N ARG A 61 -12.99 2.25 21.27
CA ARG A 61 -13.89 2.19 20.11
C ARG A 61 -13.27 2.76 18.84
N TYR A 62 -12.40 3.77 18.97
CA TYR A 62 -11.79 4.50 17.85
C TYR A 62 -10.27 4.32 17.80
N ARG A 63 -9.81 3.06 17.76
CA ARG A 63 -8.38 2.69 17.81
C ARG A 63 -7.58 3.29 16.66
N GLU A 64 -8.21 3.44 15.51
CA GLU A 64 -7.67 4.04 14.29
C GLU A 64 -7.30 5.52 14.47
N LEU A 65 -7.94 6.24 15.41
CA LEU A 65 -7.59 7.62 15.72
C LEU A 65 -6.43 7.74 16.72
N LYS A 66 -6.09 6.66 17.43
CA LYS A 66 -5.05 6.65 18.47
C LYS A 66 -3.72 6.12 17.94
N SER A 67 -3.76 5.07 17.12
CA SER A 67 -2.57 4.50 16.52
C SER A 67 -2.30 5.11 15.16
N ARG A 68 -1.17 5.80 15.03
CA ARG A 68 -0.72 6.39 13.76
C ARG A 68 -0.51 5.31 12.68
N ASP A 69 -0.05 4.13 13.07
CA ASP A 69 0.21 3.05 12.12
C ASP A 69 -1.09 2.39 11.67
N LEU A 70 -2.05 2.20 12.59
CA LEU A 70 -3.38 1.71 12.25
C LEU A 70 -4.13 2.71 11.37
N TYR A 71 -4.05 4.02 11.68
CA TYR A 71 -4.59 5.10 10.86
C TYR A 71 -4.09 4.99 9.41
N LYS A 72 -2.77 4.92 9.24
CA LYS A 72 -2.15 4.81 7.91
C LYS A 72 -2.61 3.56 7.17
N LEU A 73 -2.57 2.41 7.85
CA LEU A 73 -2.96 1.14 7.24
C LEU A 73 -4.44 1.12 6.85
N TYR A 74 -5.31 1.62 7.72
CA TYR A 74 -6.74 1.75 7.46
C TYR A 74 -7.01 2.60 6.21
N HIS A 75 -6.37 3.78 6.13
CA HIS A 75 -6.50 4.64 4.96
C HIS A 75 -5.86 4.05 3.70
N GLN A 76 -4.77 3.30 3.81
CA GLN A 76 -4.19 2.57 2.68
C GLN A 76 -5.12 1.46 2.17
N LEU A 77 -5.79 0.73 3.07
CA LEU A 77 -6.72 -0.33 2.70
C LEU A 77 -8.03 0.20 2.10
N LEU A 78 -8.44 1.40 2.48
CA LEU A 78 -9.59 2.09 1.87
C LEU A 78 -9.26 2.78 0.55
N ALA A 79 -7.99 3.01 0.25
CA ALA A 79 -7.59 3.67 -0.97
C ALA A 79 -7.81 2.76 -2.19
N GLU A 80 -8.04 3.36 -3.36
CA GLU A 80 -8.05 2.63 -4.61
C GLU A 80 -6.64 2.03 -4.84
N PRO A 81 -6.53 0.70 -5.07
CA PRO A 81 -5.23 0.07 -5.27
C PRO A 81 -4.63 0.56 -6.58
N GLU A 82 -3.40 1.07 -6.52
CA GLU A 82 -2.65 1.44 -7.70
C GLU A 82 -2.25 0.17 -8.48
N ILE A 83 -2.43 0.20 -9.81
CA ILE A 83 -1.93 -0.86 -10.69
C ILE A 83 -0.41 -0.85 -10.58
N LYS A 84 0.14 -1.89 -9.96
CA LYS A 84 1.59 -2.09 -9.90
C LYS A 84 2.06 -2.76 -11.18
N ASP A 85 3.11 -2.19 -11.74
CA ASP A 85 3.80 -2.79 -12.87
C ASP A 85 4.58 -4.04 -12.44
N VAL A 86 4.95 -4.87 -13.41
CA VAL A 86 5.77 -6.05 -13.15
C VAL A 86 7.21 -5.63 -12.90
N GLU A 87 7.82 -6.17 -11.85
CA GLU A 87 9.23 -6.00 -11.58
C GLU A 87 10.05 -7.04 -12.35
N LEU A 88 11.13 -6.60 -13.01
CA LEU A 88 12.07 -7.50 -13.69
C LEU A 88 12.85 -8.33 -12.67
N LYS A 89 12.47 -9.59 -12.48
CA LYS A 89 13.10 -10.49 -11.50
C LYS A 89 13.21 -11.93 -12.01
N GLY A 90 14.21 -12.64 -11.46
CA GLY A 90 14.38 -14.08 -11.66
C GLY A 90 14.69 -14.47 -13.10
N ASP A 91 14.08 -15.56 -13.57
CA ASP A 91 14.31 -16.18 -14.88
C ASP A 91 14.02 -15.21 -16.06
N VAL A 92 13.06 -14.30 -15.89
CA VAL A 92 12.73 -13.28 -16.90
C VAL A 92 13.91 -12.34 -17.12
N LYS A 93 14.59 -11.91 -16.04
CA LYS A 93 15.79 -11.06 -16.14
C LYS A 93 16.91 -11.75 -16.91
N GLY A 94 17.06 -13.06 -16.75
CA GLY A 94 18.06 -13.85 -17.49
C GLY A 94 17.72 -14.05 -18.98
N ALA A 95 16.48 -13.79 -19.38
CA ALA A 95 16.03 -13.93 -20.76
C ALA A 95 16.20 -12.65 -21.59
N PHE A 96 16.53 -11.52 -20.95
CA PHE A 96 16.86 -10.25 -21.60
C PHE A 96 18.38 -10.06 -21.67
N GLU A 97 18.86 -9.57 -22.81
CA GLU A 97 20.27 -9.16 -22.98
C GLU A 97 20.50 -7.72 -22.49
N ASP A 98 19.48 -6.87 -22.61
CA ASP A 98 19.49 -5.46 -22.20
C ASP A 98 18.27 -5.16 -21.30
N GLU A 99 18.51 -4.53 -20.15
CA GLU A 99 17.45 -4.13 -19.22
C GLU A 99 16.65 -2.93 -19.76
N ASP A 100 17.23 -2.13 -20.67
CA ASP A 100 16.56 -0.99 -21.29
C ASP A 100 15.32 -1.43 -22.10
N GLU A 101 15.38 -2.61 -22.73
CA GLU A 101 14.23 -3.19 -23.45
C GLU A 101 13.03 -3.47 -22.55
N TRP A 102 13.27 -3.80 -21.27
CA TRP A 102 12.21 -3.98 -20.29
C TRP A 102 11.60 -2.66 -19.83
N GLU A 103 12.43 -1.63 -19.61
CA GLU A 103 11.94 -0.33 -19.15
C GLU A 103 11.05 0.36 -20.19
N ASP A 104 11.36 0.17 -21.47
CA ASP A 104 10.58 0.70 -22.60
C ASP A 104 9.23 -0.01 -22.84
N MET A 105 9.00 -1.18 -22.22
CA MET A 105 7.74 -1.90 -22.33
C MET A 105 6.61 -1.25 -21.54
N ASN A 106 5.40 -1.25 -22.12
CA ASN A 106 4.21 -0.94 -21.35
C ASN A 106 3.88 -2.09 -20.37
N SER A 107 3.06 -1.81 -19.36
CA SER A 107 2.74 -2.79 -18.32
C SER A 107 2.08 -4.06 -18.85
N TYR A 108 1.26 -3.96 -19.91
CA TYR A 108 0.64 -5.15 -20.51
C TYR A 108 1.70 -6.08 -21.12
N ASP A 109 2.64 -5.52 -21.88
CA ASP A 109 3.72 -6.30 -22.50
C ASP A 109 4.63 -6.94 -21.45
N LYS A 110 4.95 -6.22 -20.37
CA LYS A 110 5.68 -6.77 -19.22
C LYS A 110 4.95 -7.98 -18.60
N TRP A 111 3.63 -7.90 -18.44
CA TRP A 111 2.82 -9.03 -17.97
C TRP A 111 2.83 -10.21 -18.94
N VAL A 112 2.74 -9.97 -20.24
CA VAL A 112 2.83 -11.03 -21.26
C VAL A 112 4.18 -11.73 -21.18
N VAL A 113 5.29 -10.98 -21.14
CA VAL A 113 6.62 -11.57 -21.05
C VAL A 113 6.78 -12.33 -19.74
N GLN A 114 6.37 -11.76 -18.61
CA GLN A 114 6.46 -12.42 -17.30
C GLN A 114 5.77 -13.80 -17.31
N LEU A 115 4.60 -13.90 -17.94
CA LEU A 115 3.81 -15.14 -17.99
C LEU A 115 4.32 -16.15 -19.02
N PHE A 116 4.80 -15.69 -20.18
CA PHE A 116 5.07 -16.57 -21.33
C PHE A 116 6.55 -16.70 -21.70
N HIS A 117 7.49 -16.03 -21.02
CA HIS A 117 8.92 -16.03 -21.39
C HIS A 117 9.50 -17.45 -21.53
N ARG A 118 9.14 -18.38 -20.64
CA ARG A 118 9.68 -19.75 -20.68
C ARG A 118 9.29 -20.48 -21.95
N GLU A 119 8.02 -20.41 -22.34
CA GLU A 119 7.52 -21.05 -23.55
C GLU A 119 8.15 -20.44 -24.81
N VAL A 120 8.34 -19.12 -24.82
CA VAL A 120 8.99 -18.40 -25.92
C VAL A 120 10.47 -18.80 -26.03
N VAL A 121 11.19 -18.85 -24.91
CA VAL A 121 12.59 -19.29 -24.87
C VAL A 121 12.72 -20.77 -25.26
N ASP A 122 11.82 -21.64 -24.81
CA ASP A 122 11.84 -23.06 -25.17
C ASP A 122 11.57 -23.29 -26.67
N MET A 123 10.70 -22.48 -27.28
CA MET A 123 10.38 -22.59 -28.71
C MET A 123 11.42 -21.92 -29.62
N PHE A 124 11.96 -20.77 -29.21
CA PHE A 124 12.74 -19.90 -30.10
C PHE A 124 14.20 -19.68 -29.63
N GLY A 125 14.56 -20.16 -28.44
CA GLY A 125 15.89 -20.01 -27.86
C GLY A 125 16.15 -18.65 -27.20
N GLY A 126 15.18 -17.73 -27.23
CA GLY A 126 15.29 -16.37 -26.66
C GLY A 126 14.01 -15.57 -26.83
N LEU A 127 13.92 -14.41 -26.17
CA LEU A 127 12.78 -13.48 -26.30
C LEU A 127 12.80 -12.69 -27.62
N THR A 128 13.97 -12.52 -28.21
CA THR A 128 14.16 -11.87 -29.52
C THR A 128 13.90 -12.87 -30.64
N VAL A 129 12.62 -13.17 -30.89
CA VAL A 129 12.20 -14.21 -31.84
C VAL A 129 12.47 -13.85 -33.32
N VAL A 130 12.66 -12.56 -33.62
CA VAL A 130 12.61 -12.08 -35.01
C VAL A 130 13.64 -10.99 -35.29
N ASP A 131 14.59 -11.30 -36.18
CA ASP A 131 15.18 -10.28 -37.05
C ASP A 131 14.18 -10.01 -38.20
N LYS A 132 13.68 -8.77 -38.32
CA LYS A 132 12.64 -8.40 -39.31
C LYS A 132 13.03 -8.75 -40.75
N ALA A 133 14.33 -8.87 -41.05
CA ALA A 133 14.85 -9.25 -42.35
C ALA A 133 14.83 -10.77 -42.62
N LEU A 134 14.65 -11.60 -41.59
CA LEU A 134 14.84 -13.06 -41.66
C LEU A 134 13.58 -13.87 -41.37
N LEU A 135 12.41 -13.25 -41.15
CA LEU A 135 11.16 -13.99 -40.94
C LEU A 135 10.87 -14.96 -42.09
N PRO A 136 11.05 -16.27 -41.90
CA PRO A 136 10.68 -17.23 -42.91
C PRO A 136 9.16 -17.23 -42.98
N ILE A 137 8.62 -17.07 -44.19
CA ILE A 137 7.18 -17.08 -44.47
C ILE A 137 6.48 -18.32 -43.86
N GLY A 138 7.22 -19.42 -43.65
CA GLY A 138 6.77 -20.62 -42.97
C GLY A 138 6.38 -20.44 -41.50
N LEU A 139 7.11 -19.62 -40.72
CA LEU A 139 6.79 -19.37 -39.30
C LEU A 139 5.51 -18.53 -39.16
N MET A 140 5.27 -17.60 -40.08
CA MET A 140 4.05 -16.78 -40.10
C MET A 140 2.79 -17.66 -40.31
N ASN A 141 2.92 -18.72 -41.11
CA ASN A 141 1.82 -19.66 -41.35
C ASN A 141 1.52 -20.53 -40.12
N MET A 142 2.52 -20.94 -39.36
CA MET A 142 2.32 -21.69 -38.10
C MET A 142 1.67 -20.84 -37.01
N LEU A 143 2.11 -19.59 -36.83
CA LEU A 143 1.52 -18.65 -35.86
C LEU A 143 0.06 -18.28 -36.20
N ARG A 144 -0.28 -18.22 -37.48
CA ARG A 144 -1.68 -18.05 -37.92
C ARG A 144 -2.53 -19.30 -37.67
N GLN A 145 -1.95 -20.49 -37.78
CA GLN A 145 -2.66 -21.76 -37.57
C GLN A 145 -2.92 -22.07 -36.10
N SER A 146 -2.08 -21.64 -35.16
CA SER A 146 -2.30 -21.89 -33.72
C SER A 146 -3.47 -21.12 -33.11
N ARG A 147 -3.94 -20.04 -33.76
CA ARG A 147 -5.03 -19.19 -33.22
C ARG A 147 -6.45 -19.72 -33.48
N PHE A 148 -6.65 -20.82 -34.19
CA PHE A 148 -8.00 -21.36 -34.42
C PHE A 148 -8.03 -22.89 -34.52
N GLN A 149 -8.35 -23.55 -33.41
CA GLN A 149 -9.01 -24.86 -33.37
C GLN A 149 -10.02 -24.86 -32.21
N TRP A 150 -11.16 -24.19 -32.39
CA TRP A 150 -12.35 -24.56 -31.62
C TRP A 150 -12.92 -25.83 -32.26
N GLN A 151 -12.70 -26.99 -31.65
CA GLN A 151 -13.47 -28.19 -31.97
C GLN A 151 -14.85 -28.03 -31.33
N GLY A 152 -15.87 -27.88 -32.16
CA GLY A 152 -17.27 -28.04 -31.76
C GLY A 152 -17.65 -29.50 -31.58
#